data_AF-A0A7S1H2J6-F1
#
_entry.id   AF-A0A7S1H2J6-F1
#
_cell.length_a   1.000
_cell.length_b   1.000
_cell.length_c   1.000
_cell.angle_alpha   90.00
_cell.angle_beta   90.00
_cell.angle_gamma   90.00
#
_symmetry.space_group_name_H-M   'P 1'
#
loop_
_entity.id
_entity.type
_entity.pdbx_description
1 polymer ?
#
loop_
_entity_poly.entity_id
_entity_poly.type
_entity_poly.pdbx_seq_one_letter_code
_entity_poly.pdbx_strand_id
1 'polypeptide(L)'
;GWVALFLLSNIAFPIAGIKILTSRREEKPNKMLAIFVFLVGIVSTTFHWNQCCLGSGSPVVHTWCLVDTTFSCVSGLVYIIHSWGTIRKRICALFAIAVMFLFDTSRFYTITHSIWHIMSAFVAYRLVRDRETFEQQRRISEGKQRVRGMQMGLIIDESVSA
;
A
#
# COMPACT_ATOMS: atom_id res chain seq x y z
N GLY A 1 -2.26 11.20 -27.40
CA GLY A 1 -3.33 10.45 -26.72
C GLY A 1 -2.80 9.50 -25.67
N TRP A 2 -2.19 8.39 -26.08
CA TRP A 2 -1.79 7.29 -25.18
C TRP A 2 -0.73 7.62 -24.12
N VAL A 3 0.26 8.47 -24.43
CA VAL A 3 1.27 8.91 -23.45
C VAL A 3 0.64 9.63 -22.26
N ALA A 4 -0.34 10.51 -22.51
CA ALA A 4 -1.03 11.21 -21.44
C ALA A 4 -1.81 10.24 -20.54
N LEU A 5 -2.55 9.29 -21.13
CA LEU A 5 -3.26 8.27 -20.36
C LEU A 5 -2.32 7.38 -19.54
N PHE A 6 -1.18 7.01 -20.10
CA PHE A 6 -0.14 6.26 -19.41
C PHE A 6 0.40 7.02 -18.20
N LEU A 7 0.74 8.30 -18.37
CA LEU A 7 1.19 9.14 -17.26
C LEU A 7 0.09 9.38 -16.22
N LEU A 8 -1.17 9.54 -16.65
CA LEU A 8 -2.30 9.70 -15.74
C LEU A 8 -2.53 8.47 -14.85
N SER A 9 -2.14 7.26 -15.28
CA SER A 9 -2.25 6.06 -14.44
C SER A 9 -1.44 6.18 -13.14
N ASN A 10 -0.34 6.97 -13.13
CA ASN A 10 0.44 7.22 -11.93
C ASN A 10 -0.29 8.07 -10.88
N ILE A 11 -1.37 8.78 -11.24
CA ILE A 11 -2.20 9.52 -10.27
C ILE A 11 -2.87 8.58 -9.26
N ALA A 12 -2.97 7.28 -9.55
CA ALA A 12 -3.44 6.28 -8.61
C ALA A 12 -2.63 6.30 -7.29
N PHE A 13 -1.31 6.52 -7.36
CA PHE A 13 -0.43 6.59 -6.19
C PHE A 13 -0.73 7.79 -5.27
N PRO A 14 -0.72 9.06 -5.73
CA PRO A 14 -1.06 10.19 -4.87
C PRO A 14 -2.50 10.10 -4.34
N ILE A 15 -3.46 9.57 -5.12
CA ILE A 15 -4.81 9.30 -4.62
C ILE A 15 -4.76 8.31 -3.45
N ALA A 16 -4.03 7.19 -3.59
CA ALA A 16 -3.87 6.21 -2.53
C ALA A 16 -3.19 6.81 -1.29
N GLY A 17 -2.11 7.59 -1.47
CA GLY A 17 -1.43 8.30 -0.38
C GLY A 17 -2.35 9.26 0.37
N ILE A 18 -3.12 10.08 -0.35
CA ILE A 18 -4.11 10.99 0.26
C ILE A 18 -5.20 10.20 1.00
N LYS A 19 -5.68 9.09 0.43
CA LYS A 19 -6.68 8.24 1.09
C LYS A 19 -6.15 7.60 2.38
N ILE A 20 -4.87 7.25 2.44
CA ILE A 20 -4.21 6.80 3.67
C ILE A 20 -4.14 7.95 4.68
N LEU A 21 -3.66 9.14 4.30
CA LEU A 21 -3.56 10.29 5.21
C LEU A 21 -4.91 10.77 5.77
N THR A 22 -5.95 10.68 4.95
CA THR A 22 -7.30 11.16 5.28
C THR A 22 -8.20 10.08 5.88
N SER A 23 -7.66 8.87 6.13
CA SER A 23 -8.40 7.79 6.75
C SER A 23 -8.82 8.19 8.17
N ARG A 24 -10.09 8.59 8.35
CA ARG A 24 -10.67 8.94 9.67
C ARG A 24 -10.80 7.74 10.62
N ARG A 25 -10.47 6.53 10.17
CA ARG A 25 -10.51 5.31 10.98
C ARG A 25 -9.24 5.12 11.80
N GLU A 26 -8.16 5.81 11.45
CA GLU A 26 -6.91 5.75 12.21
C GLU A 26 -6.89 6.83 13.29
N GLU A 27 -6.65 6.40 14.53
CA GLU A 27 -6.29 7.31 15.62
C GLU A 27 -4.95 8.02 15.33
N LYS A 28 -4.05 7.35 14.58
CA LYS A 28 -2.79 7.90 14.08
C LYS A 28 -2.50 7.33 12.69
N PRO A 29 -2.70 8.11 11.61
CA PRO A 29 -2.49 7.56 10.29
C PRO A 29 -1.02 7.24 10.02
N ASN A 30 -0.75 6.20 9.22
CA ASN A 30 0.62 5.87 8.84
C ASN A 30 1.17 6.87 7.80
N LYS A 31 1.54 8.06 8.30
CA LYS A 31 2.02 9.19 7.51
C LYS A 31 3.23 8.85 6.68
N MET A 32 4.17 8.09 7.25
CA MET A 32 5.38 7.66 6.55
C MET A 32 5.01 6.86 5.30
N LEU A 33 4.10 5.89 5.45
CA LEU A 33 3.69 5.06 4.33
C LEU A 33 2.97 5.86 3.25
N ALA A 34 2.07 6.77 3.62
CA ALA A 34 1.40 7.63 2.66
C ALA A 34 2.37 8.53 1.88
N ILE A 35 3.38 9.07 2.56
CA ILE A 35 4.45 9.85 1.92
C ILE A 35 5.22 8.97 0.93
N PHE A 36 5.57 7.74 1.31
CA PHE A 36 6.23 6.80 0.40
C PHE A 36 5.39 6.48 -0.84
N VAL A 37 4.09 6.19 -0.68
CA VAL A 37 3.16 5.95 -1.80
C VAL A 37 3.17 7.16 -2.74
N PHE A 38 3.07 8.38 -2.18
CA PHE A 38 3.06 9.61 -2.93
C PHE A 38 4.36 9.84 -3.71
N LEU A 39 5.51 9.62 -3.05
CA LEU A 39 6.83 9.76 -3.66
C LEU A 39 7.05 8.75 -4.80
N VAL A 40 6.60 7.49 -4.65
CA VAL A 40 6.63 6.50 -5.73
C VAL A 40 5.89 7.01 -6.96
N GLY A 41 4.69 7.59 -6.78
CA GLY A 41 3.94 8.17 -7.89
C GLY A 41 4.67 9.30 -8.60
N ILE A 42 5.34 10.19 -7.85
CA ILE A 42 6.13 11.28 -8.45
C ILE A 42 7.33 10.73 -9.23
N VAL A 43 8.13 9.87 -8.58
CA VAL A 43 9.34 9.30 -9.19
C VAL A 43 9.00 8.51 -10.45
N SER A 44 7.96 7.67 -10.40
CA SER A 44 7.51 6.90 -11.56
C SER A 44 6.98 7.79 -12.68
N THR A 45 6.21 8.84 -12.35
CA THR A 45 5.77 9.83 -13.35
C THR A 45 6.96 10.52 -14.01
N THR A 46 7.98 10.93 -13.23
CA THR A 46 9.19 11.56 -13.75
C THR A 46 9.97 10.60 -14.66
N PHE A 47 10.13 9.34 -14.26
CA PHE A 47 10.76 8.33 -15.10
C PHE A 47 10.02 8.16 -16.43
N HIS A 48 8.72 7.88 -16.40
CA HIS A 48 7.95 7.65 -17.62
C HIS A 48 7.83 8.90 -18.50
N TRP A 49 7.79 10.09 -17.91
CA TRP A 49 7.87 11.34 -18.66
C TRP A 49 9.17 11.40 -19.46
N ASN A 50 10.32 11.17 -18.82
CA ASN A 50 11.62 11.13 -19.50
C ASN A 50 11.68 10.00 -20.53
N GLN A 51 11.14 8.82 -20.24
CA GLN A 51 11.09 7.68 -21.16
C GLN A 51 10.29 8.03 -22.43
N CYS A 52 9.16 8.72 -22.29
CA CYS A 52 8.34 9.15 -23.41
C CYS A 52 8.97 10.29 -24.23
N CYS A 53 9.70 11.22 -23.59
CA CYS A 53 10.30 12.36 -24.27
C CYS A 53 11.65 12.05 -24.93
N LEU A 54 12.49 11.24 -24.28
CA LEU A 54 13.89 11.01 -24.68
C LEU A 54 14.11 9.63 -25.30
N GLY A 55 13.14 8.73 -25.21
CA GLY A 55 13.26 7.34 -25.64
C GLY A 55 14.01 6.46 -24.63
N SER A 56 13.77 5.15 -24.68
CA SER A 56 14.27 4.17 -23.70
C SER A 56 15.80 3.98 -23.72
N GLY A 57 16.48 4.35 -24.80
CA GLY A 57 17.94 4.24 -24.91
C GLY A 57 18.74 5.40 -24.31
N SER A 58 18.07 6.44 -23.79
CA SER A 58 18.74 7.61 -23.21
C SER A 58 19.38 7.28 -21.85
N PRO A 59 20.65 7.67 -21.59
CA PRO A 59 21.29 7.48 -20.28
C PRO A 59 20.49 8.09 -19.12
N VAL A 60 19.82 9.22 -19.36
CA VAL A 60 18.94 9.87 -18.37
C VAL A 60 17.78 8.96 -17.98
N VAL A 61 17.20 8.27 -18.95
CA VAL A 61 16.08 7.34 -18.73
C VAL A 61 16.54 6.10 -17.96
N HIS A 62 17.74 5.59 -18.23
CA HIS A 62 18.33 4.50 -17.45
C HIS A 62 18.57 4.89 -15.98
N THR A 63 19.09 6.08 -15.72
CA THR A 63 19.27 6.59 -14.35
C THR A 63 17.93 6.69 -13.63
N TRP A 64 16.92 7.28 -14.26
CA TRP A 64 15.58 7.38 -13.66
C TRP A 64 14.91 6.02 -13.47
N CYS A 65 15.13 5.06 -14.36
CA CYS A 65 14.66 3.69 -14.21
C CYS A 65 15.22 3.03 -12.94
N LEU A 66 16.52 3.22 -12.66
CA LEU A 66 17.15 2.71 -11.44
C LEU A 66 16.56 3.37 -10.18
N VAL A 67 16.33 4.69 -10.22
CA VAL A 67 15.73 5.42 -9.11
C VAL A 67 14.29 4.95 -8.86
N ASP A 68 13.47 4.83 -9.91
CA ASP A 68 12.08 4.37 -9.84
C ASP A 68 11.99 2.93 -9.32
N THR A 69 12.82 2.03 -9.84
CA THR A 69 12.91 0.64 -9.37
C THR A 69 13.31 0.58 -7.91
N THR A 70 14.28 1.40 -7.48
CA THR A 70 14.72 1.45 -6.08
C THR A 70 13.59 1.90 -5.16
N PHE A 71 12.88 2.98 -5.51
CA PHE A 71 11.72 3.45 -4.74
C PHE A 71 10.61 2.41 -4.68
N SER A 72 10.33 1.72 -5.78
CA SER A 72 9.35 0.64 -5.86
C SER A 72 9.73 -0.56 -4.97
N CYS A 73 10.99 -1.00 -5.00
CA CYS A 73 11.47 -2.09 -4.14
C CYS A 73 11.47 -1.70 -2.66
N VAL A 74 11.99 -0.52 -2.32
CA VAL A 74 12.03 -0.04 -0.93
C VAL A 74 10.62 0.14 -0.37
N SER A 75 9.70 0.75 -1.13
CA SER A 75 8.30 0.89 -0.71
C SER A 75 7.64 -0.49 -0.54
N GLY A 76 7.87 -1.43 -1.47
CA GLY A 76 7.48 -2.83 -1.37
C GLY A 76 7.89 -3.47 -0.04
N LEU A 77 9.16 -3.35 0.33
CA LEU A 77 9.69 -3.87 1.60
C LEU A 77 9.04 -3.18 2.80
N VAL A 78 8.90 -1.85 2.77
CA VAL A 78 8.21 -1.09 3.82
C VAL A 78 6.78 -1.59 3.99
N TYR A 79 6.03 -1.83 2.91
CA TYR A 79 4.67 -2.39 2.97
C TYR A 79 4.67 -3.78 3.62
N ILE A 80 5.56 -4.67 3.19
CA ILE A 80 5.64 -6.04 3.72
C ILE A 80 5.94 -6.00 5.21
N ILE A 81 6.96 -5.24 5.64
CA ILE A 81 7.35 -5.11 7.05
C ILE A 81 6.19 -4.53 7.88
N HIS A 82 5.53 -3.48 7.40
CA HIS A 82 4.45 -2.84 8.14
C HIS A 82 3.16 -3.66 8.17
N SER A 83 2.89 -4.50 7.17
CA SER A 83 1.67 -5.29 7.10
C SER A 83 1.90 -6.77 7.41
N TRP A 84 3.11 -7.15 7.84
CA TRP A 84 3.46 -8.53 8.16
C TRP A 84 2.52 -9.07 9.24
N GLY A 85 1.89 -10.21 8.96
CA GLY A 85 0.88 -10.83 9.84
C GLY A 85 -0.57 -10.36 9.62
N THR A 86 -0.80 -9.27 8.88
CA THR A 86 -2.16 -8.82 8.52
C THR A 86 -2.50 -9.03 7.04
N ILE A 87 -1.54 -9.53 6.24
CA ILE A 87 -1.74 -9.78 4.80
C ILE A 87 -2.75 -10.92 4.60
N ARG A 88 -3.89 -10.59 3.97
CA ARG A 88 -4.91 -11.57 3.60
C ARG A 88 -4.55 -12.25 2.28
N LYS A 89 -4.93 -13.53 2.12
CA LYS A 89 -4.76 -14.31 0.86
C LYS A 89 -5.21 -13.55 -0.40
N ARG A 90 -6.32 -12.78 -0.29
CA ARG A 90 -6.85 -11.95 -1.38
C ARG A 90 -5.88 -10.86 -1.83
N ILE A 91 -5.14 -10.26 -0.90
CA ILE A 91 -4.15 -9.22 -1.22
C ILE A 91 -2.91 -9.85 -1.86
N CYS A 92 -2.47 -11.02 -1.40
CA CYS A 92 -1.41 -11.77 -2.09
C CYS A 92 -1.78 -12.11 -3.53
N ALA A 93 -3.03 -12.56 -3.76
CA ALA A 93 -3.51 -12.85 -5.11
C ALA A 93 -3.53 -11.59 -6.00
N LEU A 94 -4.01 -10.46 -5.47
CA LEU A 94 -3.98 -9.18 -6.20
C LEU A 94 -2.55 -8.73 -6.51
N PHE A 95 -1.63 -8.89 -5.57
CA PHE A 95 -0.21 -8.58 -5.79
C PHE A 95 0.40 -9.47 -6.86
N ALA A 96 0.13 -10.79 -6.82
CA ALA A 96 0.60 -11.72 -7.83
C ALA A 96 0.08 -11.35 -9.24
N ILE A 97 -1.21 -11.03 -9.35
CA ILE A 97 -1.82 -10.56 -10.61
C ILE A 97 -1.16 -9.26 -11.07
N ALA A 98 -0.95 -8.31 -10.16
CA ALA A 98 -0.28 -7.06 -10.49
C ALA A 98 1.11 -7.35 -11.08
N VAL A 99 1.91 -8.20 -10.43
CA VAL A 99 3.29 -8.52 -10.87
C VAL A 99 3.32 -9.14 -12.26
N MET A 100 2.29 -9.86 -12.68
CA MET A 100 2.21 -10.38 -14.05
C MET A 100 2.19 -9.27 -15.11
N PHE A 101 1.64 -8.10 -14.80
CA PHE A 101 1.60 -6.93 -15.69
C PHE A 101 2.91 -6.13 -15.71
N LEU A 102 3.85 -6.42 -14.82
CA LEU A 102 5.15 -5.73 -14.76
C LEU A 102 6.09 -6.15 -15.91
N PHE A 103 6.03 -7.40 -16.32
CA PHE A 103 7.01 -8.02 -17.24
C PHE A 103 6.63 -7.97 -18.72
N ASP A 104 5.66 -7.14 -19.11
CA ASP A 104 5.25 -7.05 -20.50
C ASP A 104 6.23 -6.22 -21.34
N THR A 105 6.95 -6.86 -22.27
CA THR A 105 7.83 -6.18 -23.23
C THR A 105 7.17 -6.01 -24.61
N SER A 106 5.87 -6.27 -24.72
CA SER A 106 5.15 -6.21 -25.99
C SER A 106 4.72 -4.78 -26.33
N ARG A 107 4.06 -4.63 -27.50
CA ARG A 107 3.37 -3.38 -27.89
C ARG A 107 2.29 -2.92 -26.90
N PHE A 108 1.86 -3.79 -25.99
CA PHE A 108 0.85 -3.49 -24.98
C PHE A 108 1.44 -2.98 -23.65
N TYR A 109 2.77 -2.83 -23.57
CA TYR A 109 3.49 -2.37 -22.38
C TYR A 109 2.82 -1.18 -21.69
N THR A 110 2.42 -0.13 -22.42
CA THR A 110 1.82 1.06 -21.81
C THR A 110 0.48 0.75 -21.12
N ILE A 111 -0.31 -0.19 -21.66
CA ILE A 111 -1.60 -0.59 -21.10
C ILE A 111 -1.38 -1.49 -19.88
N THR A 112 -0.59 -2.54 -20.04
CA THR A 112 -0.31 -3.49 -18.95
C THR A 112 0.39 -2.79 -17.78
N HIS A 113 1.36 -1.92 -18.06
CA HIS A 113 2.05 -1.14 -17.04
C HIS A 113 1.14 -0.08 -16.39
N SER A 114 0.17 0.50 -17.12
CA SER A 114 -0.86 1.34 -16.50
C SER A 114 -1.72 0.56 -15.50
N ILE A 115 -2.09 -0.67 -15.85
CA ILE A 115 -2.84 -1.57 -14.95
C ILE A 115 -1.99 -1.89 -13.72
N TRP A 116 -0.69 -2.14 -13.90
CA TRP A 116 0.27 -2.33 -12.80
C TRP A 116 0.27 -1.14 -11.82
N HIS A 117 0.33 0.11 -12.30
CA HIS A 117 0.26 1.30 -11.43
C HIS A 117 -1.02 1.32 -10.59
N ILE A 118 -2.18 1.14 -11.25
CA ILE A 118 -3.48 1.17 -10.58
C ILE A 118 -3.59 0.06 -9.54
N MET A 119 -3.19 -1.16 -9.90
CA MET A 119 -3.24 -2.31 -8.98
C MET A 119 -2.28 -2.16 -7.81
N SER A 120 -1.07 -1.66 -8.05
CA SER A 120 -0.06 -1.44 -7.01
C SER A 120 -0.52 -0.39 -5.99
N ALA A 121 -1.05 0.74 -6.47
CA ALA A 121 -1.62 1.77 -5.61
C ALA A 121 -2.82 1.25 -4.80
N PHE A 122 -3.69 0.44 -5.42
CA PHE A 122 -4.82 -0.18 -4.75
C PHE A 122 -4.39 -1.18 -3.67
N VAL A 123 -3.40 -2.04 -3.97
CA VAL A 123 -2.82 -2.99 -3.02
C VAL A 123 -2.23 -2.25 -1.82
N ALA A 124 -1.44 -1.19 -2.06
CA ALA A 124 -0.87 -0.36 -1.01
C ALA A 124 -1.96 0.22 -0.09
N TYR A 125 -3.01 0.82 -0.65
CA TYR A 125 -4.15 1.33 0.12
C TYR A 125 -4.86 0.23 0.93
N ARG A 126 -5.10 -0.95 0.33
CA ARG A 126 -5.80 -2.05 1.00
C ARG A 126 -4.97 -2.67 2.12
N LEU A 127 -3.64 -2.74 1.99
CA LEU A 127 -2.74 -3.25 3.02
C LEU A 127 -2.83 -2.42 4.30
N VAL A 128 -2.86 -1.09 4.17
CA VAL A 128 -3.06 -0.19 5.32
C VAL A 128 -4.42 -0.42 5.95
N ARG A 129 -5.49 -0.36 5.15
CA ARG A 129 -6.87 -0.49 5.64
C ARG A 129 -7.17 -1.84 6.30
N ASP A 130 -6.60 -2.93 5.78
CA ASP A 130 -6.80 -4.26 6.38
C ASP A 130 -6.04 -4.39 7.71
N ARG A 131 -4.87 -3.75 7.85
CA ARG A 131 -4.14 -3.65 9.12
C ARG A 131 -4.93 -2.85 10.16
N GLU A 132 -5.48 -1.70 9.80
CA GLU A 132 -6.34 -0.90 10.68
C GLU A 132 -7.50 -1.74 11.26
N THR A 133 -8.16 -2.50 10.38
CA THR A 133 -9.29 -3.36 10.76
C THR A 133 -8.85 -4.44 11.73
N PHE A 134 -7.68 -5.04 11.49
CA PHE A 134 -7.11 -6.06 12.36
C PHE A 134 -6.75 -5.49 13.74
N GLU A 135 -6.07 -4.35 13.79
CA GLU A 135 -5.70 -3.69 15.06
C GLU A 135 -6.94 -3.29 15.86
N GLN A 136 -7.97 -2.77 15.20
CA GLN A 136 -9.25 -2.44 15.85
C GLN A 136 -9.93 -3.69 16.45
N GLN A 137 -9.97 -4.80 15.70
CA GLN A 137 -10.52 -6.07 16.19
C GLN A 137 -9.73 -6.63 17.37
N ARG A 138 -8.40 -6.47 17.37
CA ARG A 138 -7.53 -6.87 18.47
C ARG A 138 -7.83 -6.08 19.73
N ARG A 139 -7.89 -4.74 19.64
CA ARG A 139 -8.22 -3.86 20.79
C ARG A 139 -9.58 -4.17 21.40
N ILE A 140 -10.60 -4.42 20.57
CA ILE A 140 -11.94 -4.81 21.05
C ILE A 140 -11.89 -6.14 21.79
N SER A 141 -11.15 -7.12 21.27
CA SER A 141 -11.00 -8.44 21.89
C SER A 141 -10.30 -8.36 23.25
N GLU A 142 -9.19 -7.60 23.33
CA GLU A 142 -8.46 -7.36 24.57
C GLU A 142 -9.32 -6.62 25.61
N GLY A 143 -10.10 -5.61 25.19
CA GLY A 143 -11.03 -4.90 26.06
C GLY A 143 -12.11 -5.82 26.64
N LYS A 144 -12.71 -6.68 25.82
CA LYS A 144 -13.70 -7.69 26.27
C LYS A 144 -13.09 -8.67 27.27
N GLN A 145 -11.85 -9.11 27.06
CA GLN A 145 -11.16 -10.00 27.99
C GLN A 145 -10.90 -9.33 29.34
N ARG A 146 -10.49 -8.05 29.36
CA ARG A 146 -10.29 -7.30 30.61
C ARG A 146 -11.59 -7.15 31.40
N VAL A 147 -12.69 -6.77 30.75
CA VAL A 147 -14.00 -6.64 31.41
C VAL A 147 -14.46 -7.97 32.00
N ARG A 148 -14.30 -9.08 31.27
CA ARG A 148 -14.62 -10.42 31.79
C ARG A 148 -13.75 -10.80 32.99
N GLY A 149 -12.46 -10.49 32.94
CA GLY A 149 -11.54 -10.73 34.07
C GLY A 149 -11.94 -9.95 35.33
N MET A 150 -12.35 -8.69 35.18
CA MET A 150 -12.84 -7.86 36.31
C MET A 150 -14.15 -8.40 36.89
N GLN A 151 -15.10 -8.80 36.04
CA GLN A 151 -16.37 -9.40 36.50
C GLN A 151 -16.13 -10.70 37.27
N MET A 152 -15.18 -11.53 36.83
CA MET A 152 -14.87 -12.78 37.53
C MET A 152 -14.16 -12.54 38.87
N GLY A 153 -13.31 -11.52 38.97
CA GLY A 153 -12.71 -11.10 40.24
C GLY A 153 -13.74 -10.62 41.27
N LEU A 154 -14.69 -9.78 40.85
CA LEU A 154 -15.78 -9.30 41.72
C LEU A 154 -16.65 -10.44 42.27
N ILE A 155 -16.97 -11.44 41.44
CA ILE A 155 -17.76 -12.61 41.87
C ILE A 155 -17.00 -13.43 42.92
N ILE A 156 -15.68 -13.56 42.78
CA ILE A 156 -14.85 -14.29 43.74
C ILE A 156 -14.81 -13.55 45.08
N ASP A 157 -14.62 -12.24 45.07
CA ASP A 157 -14.55 -11.43 46.31
C ASP A 157 -15.87 -11.48 47.10
N GLU A 158 -17.03 -11.42 46.42
CA GLU A 158 -18.35 -11.59 47.06
C GLU A 158 -18.55 -13.00 47.66
N SER A 159 -17.99 -14.03 47.04
CA SER A 159 -18.13 -15.41 47.53
C SER A 159 -17.26 -15.75 48.75
N VAL A 160 -16.18 -15.00 48.99
CA VAL A 160 -15.27 -15.21 50.13
C VAL A 160 -15.70 -14.40 51.36
N SER A 161 -16.52 -13.36 51.18
CA SER A 161 -16.98 -12.47 52.25
C SER A 161 -18.36 -12.80 52.81
N ALA A 162 -19.01 -13.87 52.33
CA ALA A 162 -20.27 -14.41 52.83
C ALA A 162 -20.04 -15.68 53.67
#